data_AF-A0A7U9SH37-F1
#
_entry.id   AF-A0A7U9SH37-F1
#
_cell.length_a   1.000
_cell.length_b   1.000
_cell.length_c   1.000
_cell.angle_alpha   90.00
_cell.angle_beta   90.00
_cell.angle_gamma   90.00
#
_symmetry.space_group_name_H-M   'P 1'
#
loop_
_entity.id
_entity.type
_entity.pdbx_description
1 polymer ?
#
loop_
_entity_poly.entity_id
_entity_poly.type
_entity_poly.pdbx_seq_one_letter_code
_entity_poly.pdbx_strand_id
1 'polypeptide(L)'
;MLPFLFVFNFSLDVQKVIKPEYALNLIYLGLGASALCFVTWNYAVKVLGVVKTSVYIYMVPVITVATSVIVLKEEITWMAVIGIVLTLIGLFLSESKK
;
A
#
# COMPACT_ATOMS: atom_id res chain seq x y z
N MET A 1 10.26 10.12 9.51
CA MET A 1 9.33 11.23 9.18
C MET A 1 9.37 12.35 10.23
N LEU A 2 9.55 12.06 11.53
CA LEU A 2 9.70 13.07 12.58
C LEU A 2 10.70 14.22 12.29
N PRO A 3 11.90 13.97 11.71
CA PRO A 3 12.87 15.03 11.46
C PRO A 3 12.42 16.07 10.42
N PHE A 4 11.49 15.71 9.52
CA PHE A 4 10.98 16.60 8.47
C PHE A 4 9.86 17.54 8.96
N LEU A 5 9.30 17.29 10.15
CA LEU A 5 8.26 18.15 10.75
C LEU A 5 8.76 19.54 11.12
N PHE A 6 10.07 19.71 11.31
CA PHE A 6 10.67 21.01 11.58
C PHE A 6 10.97 21.80 10.29
N VAL A 7 11.06 21.11 9.15
CA VAL A 7 11.33 21.71 7.83
C VAL A 7 10.03 22.09 7.11
N PHE A 8 9.00 21.25 7.22
CA PHE A 8 7.64 21.57 6.80
C PHE A 8 6.94 22.27 7.97
N ASN A 9 6.62 23.57 7.86
CA ASN A 9 5.87 24.34 8.86
C ASN A 9 4.58 23.61 9.31
N PHE A 10 4.71 22.72 10.28
CA PHE A 10 3.66 21.79 10.68
C PHE A 10 2.71 22.47 11.65
N SER A 11 1.66 23.08 11.11
CA SER A 11 0.55 23.60 11.89
C SER A 11 -0.42 22.45 12.20
N LEU A 12 -0.28 21.84 13.38
CA LEU A 12 -1.32 20.94 13.91
C LEU A 12 -2.57 21.74 14.24
N ASP A 13 -3.38 21.95 13.21
CA ASP A 13 -4.69 22.55 13.34
C ASP A 13 -5.66 21.49 13.86
N VAL A 14 -5.71 21.36 15.19
CA VAL A 14 -6.53 20.36 15.92
C VAL A 14 -8.01 20.46 15.52
N GLN A 15 -8.46 21.62 15.04
CA GLN A 15 -9.82 21.81 14.55
C GLN A 15 -10.12 21.06 13.25
N LYS A 16 -9.11 20.81 12.40
CA LYS A 16 -9.27 19.98 11.18
C LYS A 16 -9.40 18.50 11.50
N VAL A 17 -8.82 18.04 12.61
CA VAL A 17 -8.86 16.63 13.04
C VAL A 17 -10.22 16.28 13.67
N ILE A 18 -10.86 17.22 14.35
CA ILE A 18 -12.17 17.01 15.01
C ILE A 18 -13.32 16.90 14.00
N LYS A 19 -13.14 17.39 12.78
CA LYS A 19 -14.13 17.22 11.71
C LYS A 19 -14.35 15.71 11.44
N PRO A 20 -15.61 15.25 11.45
CA PRO A 20 -15.93 13.82 11.41
C PRO A 20 -15.41 13.13 10.14
N GLU A 21 -15.33 13.85 9.02
CA GLU A 21 -14.77 13.36 7.75
C GLU A 21 -13.31 12.94 7.87
N TYR A 22 -12.46 13.78 8.48
CA TYR A 22 -11.05 13.46 8.65
C TYR A 22 -10.82 12.42 9.75
N ALA A 23 -11.60 12.46 10.83
CA ALA A 23 -11.56 11.46 11.87
C ALA A 23 -11.89 10.04 11.34
N LEU A 24 -12.94 9.92 10.52
CA LEU A 24 -13.31 8.65 9.89
C LEU A 24 -12.24 8.16 8.91
N ASN A 25 -11.66 9.05 8.11
CA ASN A 25 -10.56 8.70 7.21
C ASN A 25 -9.33 8.18 7.99
N LEU A 26 -8.98 8.81 9.12
CA LEU A 26 -7.88 8.37 9.97
C LEU A 26 -8.15 7.00 10.62
N ILE A 27 -9.38 6.78 11.11
CA ILE A 27 -9.80 5.50 11.67
C ILE A 27 -9.75 4.40 10.59
N TYR A 28 -10.23 4.68 9.38
CA TYR A 28 -10.17 3.75 8.26
C TYR A 28 -8.73 3.41 7.86
N LEU A 29 -7.84 4.41 7.79
CA LEU A 29 -6.43 4.18 7.47
C LEU A 29 -5.73 3.34 8.56
N GLY A 30 -6.00 3.64 9.82
CA GLY A 30 -5.38 2.98 10.97
C GLY A 30 -5.89 1.55 11.17
N LEU A 31 -7.20 1.36 11.24
CA LEU A 31 -7.80 0.04 11.48
C LEU A 31 -7.89 -0.79 10.21
N GLY A 32 -8.44 -0.20 9.14
CA GLY A 32 -8.70 -0.89 7.89
C GLY A 32 -7.43 -1.15 7.10
N ALA A 33 -6.79 -0.09 6.62
CA ALA A 33 -5.64 -0.22 5.73
C ALA A 33 -4.39 -0.78 6.44
N SER A 34 -4.19 -0.47 7.72
CA SER A 34 -2.98 -0.87 8.44
C SER A 34 -3.19 -2.09 9.32
N ALA A 35 -4.02 -2.01 10.37
CA ALA A 35 -4.12 -3.08 11.36
C ALA A 35 -4.61 -4.40 10.76
N LEU A 36 -5.69 -4.38 9.96
CA LEU A 36 -6.18 -5.58 9.29
C LEU A 36 -5.16 -6.12 8.30
N CYS A 37 -4.52 -5.26 7.50
CA CYS A 37 -3.51 -5.70 6.54
C CYS A 37 -2.33 -6.40 7.23
N PHE A 38 -1.85 -5.86 8.35
CA PHE A 38 -0.80 -6.50 9.13
C PHE A 38 -1.24 -7.82 9.76
N VAL A 39 -2.47 -7.92 10.27
CA VAL A 39 -2.98 -9.19 10.82
C VAL A 39 -3.11 -10.25 9.73
N THR A 40 -3.70 -9.91 8.58
CA THR A 40 -3.83 -10.82 7.44
C THR A 40 -2.46 -11.22 6.88
N TRP A 41 -1.52 -10.28 6.83
CA TRP A 41 -0.14 -10.55 6.44
C TRP A 41 0.53 -11.55 7.38
N ASN A 42 0.48 -11.30 8.69
CA ASN A 42 1.08 -12.20 9.69
C ASN A 42 0.44 -13.59 9.66
N TYR A 43 -0.88 -13.65 9.42
CA TYR A 43 -1.58 -14.92 9.22
C TYR A 43 -1.10 -15.66 7.97
N ALA A 44 -0.99 -14.96 6.83
CA ALA A 44 -0.48 -15.54 5.58
C ALA A 44 0.96 -16.04 5.72
N VAL A 45 1.82 -15.28 6.40
CA VAL A 45 3.19 -15.72 6.73
C VAL A 45 3.19 -16.99 7.58
N LYS A 46 2.28 -17.12 8.55
CA LYS A 46 2.17 -18.32 9.39
C LYS A 46 1.74 -19.57 8.59
N VAL A 47 0.89 -19.41 7.57
CA VAL A 47 0.36 -20.52 6.76
C VAL A 47 1.28 -20.89 5.59
N LEU A 48 1.81 -19.90 4.86
CA LEU A 48 2.57 -20.08 3.62
C LEU A 48 4.09 -20.01 3.81
N GLY A 49 4.55 -19.48 4.95
CA GLY A 49 5.95 -19.19 5.22
C GLY A 49 6.39 -17.83 4.64
N VAL A 50 7.45 -17.27 5.23
CA VAL A 50 7.96 -15.91 4.93
C VAL A 50 8.32 -15.75 3.44
N VAL A 51 9.04 -16.72 2.87
CA VAL A 51 9.55 -16.63 1.49
C VAL A 51 8.41 -16.54 0.49
N LYS A 52 7.44 -17.45 0.55
CA LYS A 52 6.30 -17.43 -0.37
C LYS A 52 5.46 -16.17 -0.17
N THR A 53 5.18 -15.78 1.07
CA THR A 53 4.37 -14.58 1.32
C THR A 53 5.03 -13.32 0.75
N SER A 54 6.36 -13.14 0.92
CA SER A 54 7.10 -12.02 0.34
C SER A 54 7.03 -11.96 -1.19
N VAL A 55 7.00 -13.13 -1.85
CA VAL A 55 6.82 -13.21 -3.32
C VAL A 55 5.43 -12.68 -3.73
N TYR A 56 4.40 -12.99 -2.95
CA TYR A 56 3.04 -12.49 -3.18
C TYR A 56 2.91 -10.96 -3.02
N ILE A 57 3.75 -10.29 -2.21
CA ILE A 57 3.75 -8.81 -2.14
C ILE A 57 4.05 -8.17 -3.50
N TYR A 58 4.86 -8.81 -4.34
CA TYR A 58 5.18 -8.24 -5.64
C TYR A 58 3.98 -8.19 -6.60
N MET A 59 2.86 -8.85 -6.28
CA MET A 59 1.60 -8.68 -6.99
C MET A 59 0.77 -7.47 -6.51
N VAL A 60 1.11 -6.86 -5.37
CA VAL A 60 0.41 -5.68 -4.84
C VAL A 60 0.30 -4.56 -5.89
N PRO A 61 1.35 -4.17 -6.63
CA PRO A 61 1.24 -3.14 -7.68
C PRO A 61 0.20 -3.48 -8.75
N VAL A 62 0.12 -4.74 -9.17
CA VAL A 62 -0.85 -5.22 -10.16
C VAL A 62 -2.27 -5.08 -9.61
N ILE A 63 -2.50 -5.54 -8.38
CA ILE A 63 -3.81 -5.48 -7.71
C ILE A 63 -4.21 -4.03 -7.46
N THR A 64 -3.29 -3.17 -7.03
CA THR A 64 -3.53 -1.74 -6.79
C THR A 64 -3.96 -1.03 -8.06
N VAL A 65 -3.28 -1.25 -9.19
CA VAL A 65 -3.66 -0.64 -10.47
C VAL A 65 -5.01 -1.18 -10.97
N ALA A 66 -5.23 -2.49 -10.90
CA ALA A 66 -6.52 -3.08 -11.28
C ALA A 66 -7.67 -2.48 -10.44
N THR A 67 -7.46 -2.36 -9.12
CA THR A 67 -8.44 -1.74 -8.22
C THR A 67 -8.63 -0.26 -8.52
N SER A 68 -7.56 0.46 -8.89
CA SER A 68 -7.64 1.87 -9.26
C SER A 68 -8.50 2.08 -10.52
N VAL A 69 -8.37 1.22 -11.53
CA VAL A 69 -9.25 1.27 -12.72
C VAL A 69 -10.70 0.96 -12.37
N ILE A 70 -10.94 -0.06 -11.55
CA ILE A 70 -12.30 -0.51 -11.25
C ILE A 70 -13.02 0.49 -10.34
N VAL A 71 -12.34 0.97 -9.30
CA VAL A 71 -12.92 1.80 -8.23
C VAL A 71 -12.85 3.28 -8.56
N LEU A 72 -11.66 3.78 -8.97
CA LEU A 72 -11.47 5.21 -9.26
C LEU A 72 -11.79 5.57 -10.71
N LYS A 73 -11.88 4.59 -11.63
CA LYS A 73 -12.08 4.79 -13.08
C LYS A 73 -11.06 5.75 -13.70
N GLU A 74 -9.87 5.84 -13.11
CA GLU A 74 -8.78 6.66 -13.63
C GLU A 74 -8.19 6.04 -14.90
N GLU A 75 -7.85 6.90 -15.87
CA GLU A 75 -7.14 6.48 -17.07
C GLU A 75 -5.74 5.97 -16.67
N ILE A 76 -5.46 4.70 -16.98
CA ILE A 76 -4.13 4.15 -16.72
C ILE A 76 -3.12 4.93 -17.54
N THR A 77 -2.22 5.62 -16.83
CA THR A 77 -1.06 6.26 -17.45
C THR A 77 -0.06 5.20 -17.92
N TRP A 78 0.61 5.48 -19.05
CA TRP A 78 1.64 4.58 -19.58
C TRP A 78 2.75 4.26 -18.55
N MET A 79 3.00 5.19 -17.62
CA MET A 79 3.92 4.99 -16.50
C MET A 79 3.48 3.89 -15.53
N ALA A 80 2.18 3.75 -15.24
CA ALA A 80 1.66 2.70 -14.38
C ALA A 80 1.82 1.31 -15.02
N VAL A 81 1.62 1.22 -16.34
CA VAL A 81 1.85 -0.03 -17.10
C VAL A 81 3.32 -0.44 -17.06
N ILE A 82 4.24 0.50 -17.30
CA ILE A 82 5.68 0.25 -17.23
C ILE A 82 6.08 -0.19 -15.83
N GLY A 83 5.53 0.45 -14.78
CA GLY A 83 5.76 0.08 -13.39
C GLY A 83 5.34 -1.36 -13.10
N ILE A 84 4.15 -1.76 -13.55
CA ILE A 84 3.68 -3.16 -13.42
C ILE A 84 4.65 -4.12 -14.12
N VAL A 85 5.01 -3.86 -15.38
CA VAL A 85 5.92 -4.73 -16.14
C VAL A 85 7.27 -4.87 -15.45
N LEU A 86 7.84 -3.76 -14.94
CA LEU A 86 9.09 -3.80 -14.18
C LEU A 86 8.98 -4.63 -12.89
N THR A 87 7.88 -4.50 -12.14
CA THR A 87 7.67 -5.29 -10.92
C THR A 87 7.51 -6.77 -11.21
N LEU A 88 6.83 -7.14 -12.30
CA LEU A 88 6.70 -8.53 -12.75
C LEU A 88 8.05 -9.10 -13.21
N ILE A 89 8.85 -8.34 -13.95
CA ILE A 89 10.21 -8.77 -14.34
C ILE A 89 11.08 -8.99 -13.10
N GLY A 90 11.04 -8.05 -12.13
CA GLY A 90 11.75 -8.20 -10.86
C GLY A 90 11.31 -9.43 -10.07
N LEU A 91 10.01 -9.72 -10.08
CA LEU A 91 9.43 -10.93 -9.46
C LEU A 91 9.96 -12.20 -10.12
N PHE A 92 9.90 -12.31 -11.44
CA PHE A 92 10.43 -13.46 -12.17
C PHE A 92 11.91 -13.67 -11.91
N LEU A 93 12.71 -12.60 -11.90
CA LEU A 93 14.13 -12.69 -11.59
C LEU A 93 14.39 -13.13 -10.15
N SER A 94 13.59 -12.66 -9.19
CA SER A 94 13.69 -13.04 -7.77
C SER A 94 13.28 -14.49 -7.52
N GLU A 95 12.22 -14.99 -8.15
CA GLU A 95 11.80 -16.40 -8.03
C GLU A 95 12.73 -17.35 -8.80
N SER A 96 13.31 -16.91 -9.93
CA SER A 96 14.20 -17.74 -10.74
C SER A 96 15.58 -17.97 -10.10
N LYS A 97 15.90 -17.28 -9.00
CA LYS A 97 17.17 -17.45 -8.26
C LYS A 97 17.11 -18.54 -7.18
N LYS A 98 16.21 -19.50 -7.34
CA LYS A 98 16.05 -20.65 -6.45
C LYS A 98 16.69 -21.90 -7.03
#